data_AF-U6LA90-F1
#
_entry.id   AF-U6LA90-F1
#
_cell.length_a   1.000
_cell.length_b   1.000
_cell.length_c   1.000
_cell.angle_alpha   90.00
_cell.angle_beta   90.00
_cell.angle_gamma   90.00
#
_symmetry.space_group_name_H-M   'P 1'
#
loop_
_entity.id
_entity.type
_entity.pdbx_description
1 polymer ?
#
loop_
_entity_poly.entity_id
_entity_poly.type
_entity_poly.pdbx_seq_one_letter_code
_entity_poly.pdbx_strand_id
1 'polypeptide(L)'
;MRRRPETPPATLRLDGEGLDLRGVWVDGQEIPGGPHQGGPQGAPQGAPQGAPQGGPRYSVDEEGALYLPAAVLPAAANESFEVKTIVVINPRSNLKLSGLYLTNGLLCTQCEAEGFRRITFFLDRPDVTSVYKVRLEADKAQYPTLLSNGDRVEGGPLEGAPHKHFAVFLDPFRKPCYLFAVVAGPLECIEDTFTTMVPKP
;
A
#
# COMPACT_ATOMS: atom_id res chain seq x y z
N MET A 1 -3.34 -4.58 -11.90
CA MET A 1 -3.60 -6.02 -11.65
C MET A 1 -4.16 -6.65 -12.93
N ARG A 2 -4.15 -7.98 -13.04
CA ARG A 2 -4.73 -8.71 -14.18
C ARG A 2 -5.18 -10.09 -13.72
N ARG A 3 -6.30 -10.59 -14.23
CA ARG A 3 -6.78 -11.94 -13.92
C ARG A 3 -5.89 -13.00 -14.59
N ARG A 4 -5.86 -14.23 -14.06
CA ARG A 4 -5.15 -15.34 -14.71
C ARG A 4 -5.85 -15.66 -16.04
N PRO A 5 -5.11 -15.86 -17.16
CA PRO A 5 -5.71 -16.28 -18.43
C PRO A 5 -6.59 -17.53 -18.27
N GLU A 6 -7.60 -17.65 -19.14
CA GLU A 6 -8.50 -18.83 -19.21
C GLU A 6 -9.29 -19.09 -17.91
N THR A 7 -9.49 -18.07 -17.07
CA THR A 7 -10.34 -18.16 -15.88
C THR A 7 -11.59 -17.29 -15.99
N PRO A 8 -12.74 -17.76 -15.48
CA PRO A 8 -13.99 -16.99 -15.51
C PRO A 8 -13.87 -15.71 -14.66
N PRO A 9 -14.71 -14.70 -14.89
CA PRO A 9 -14.83 -13.56 -13.98
C PRO A 9 -15.07 -14.01 -12.55
N ALA A 10 -14.32 -13.43 -11.62
CA ALA A 10 -14.35 -13.78 -10.21
C ALA A 10 -14.16 -12.52 -9.35
N THR A 11 -14.69 -12.57 -8.13
CA THR A 11 -14.45 -11.55 -7.11
C THR A 11 -12.95 -11.48 -6.81
N LEU A 12 -12.40 -10.26 -6.80
CA LEU A 12 -11.05 -10.03 -6.32
C LEU A 12 -11.09 -9.88 -4.80
N ARG A 13 -10.28 -10.69 -4.11
CA ARG A 13 -10.03 -10.57 -2.67
C ARG A 13 -8.62 -10.01 -2.47
N LEU A 14 -8.48 -8.99 -1.62
CA LEU A 14 -7.21 -8.42 -1.19
C LEU A 14 -7.11 -8.50 0.32
N ASP A 15 -5.99 -9.02 0.82
CA ASP A 15 -5.69 -9.09 2.24
C ASP A 15 -5.47 -7.67 2.81
N GLY A 16 -6.08 -7.41 3.96
CA GLY A 16 -5.91 -6.20 4.76
C GLY A 16 -6.09 -6.53 6.24
N GLU A 17 -5.37 -5.87 7.13
CA GLU A 17 -5.51 -6.07 8.58
C GLU A 17 -5.31 -4.74 9.32
N GLY A 18 -6.31 -4.32 10.09
CA GLY A 18 -6.23 -3.09 10.91
C GLY A 18 -6.11 -1.80 10.10
N LEU A 19 -6.71 -1.78 8.90
CA LEU A 19 -6.70 -0.64 7.98
C LEU A 19 -7.96 0.20 8.16
N ASP A 20 -7.82 1.51 8.31
CA ASP A 20 -8.93 2.46 8.26
C ASP A 20 -9.14 2.91 6.80
N LEU A 21 -10.03 2.22 6.09
CA LEU A 21 -10.29 2.41 4.66
C LEU A 21 -11.12 3.68 4.38
N ARG A 22 -10.57 4.57 3.55
CA ARG A 22 -11.17 5.87 3.20
C ARG A 22 -11.77 5.94 1.81
N GLY A 23 -11.39 5.06 0.89
CA GLY A 23 -11.97 5.00 -0.44
C GLY A 23 -11.34 3.94 -1.32
N VAL A 24 -12.11 3.50 -2.32
CA VAL A 24 -11.73 2.45 -3.28
C VAL A 24 -12.11 2.88 -4.69
N TRP A 25 -11.19 2.75 -5.64
CA TRP A 25 -11.42 3.02 -7.05
C TRP A 25 -10.94 1.86 -7.90
N VAL A 26 -11.67 1.56 -8.98
CA VAL A 26 -11.23 0.67 -10.05
C VAL A 26 -11.19 1.48 -11.34
N ASP A 27 -10.02 1.53 -11.99
CA ASP A 27 -9.78 2.32 -13.21
C ASP A 27 -10.25 3.79 -13.10
N GLY A 28 -10.03 4.38 -11.92
CA GLY A 28 -10.42 5.76 -11.60
C GLY A 28 -11.90 5.95 -11.21
N GLN A 29 -12.75 4.93 -11.38
CA GLN A 29 -14.14 4.98 -10.95
C GLN A 29 -14.26 4.57 -9.47
N GLU A 30 -14.89 5.43 -8.66
CA GLU A 30 -15.12 5.15 -7.24
C GLU A 30 -16.13 4.02 -7.07
N ILE A 31 -15.79 3.05 -6.23
CA ILE A 31 -16.68 1.94 -5.88
C ILE A 31 -17.27 2.24 -4.50
N PRO A 32 -18.60 2.37 -4.36
CA PRO A 32 -19.22 2.62 -3.08
C PRO A 32 -19.15 1.39 -2.15
N GLY A 33 -19.07 1.63 -0.84
CA GLY A 33 -19.07 0.58 0.17
C GLY A 33 -20.44 -0.11 0.29
N GLY A 34 -20.41 -1.42 0.50
CA GLY A 34 -21.55 -2.26 0.87
C GLY A 34 -22.10 -1.92 2.26
N PRO A 35 -23.34 -2.35 2.58
CA PRO A 35 -23.80 -2.33 3.97
C PRO A 35 -22.87 -3.17 4.84
N HIS A 36 -22.33 -2.57 5.90
CA HIS A 36 -21.41 -3.20 6.84
C HIS A 36 -22.05 -4.46 7.46
N GLN A 37 -21.40 -5.61 7.36
CA GLN A 37 -21.71 -6.78 8.20
C GLN A 37 -20.70 -6.80 9.36
N GLY A 38 -21.13 -6.40 10.56
CA GLY A 38 -20.47 -6.68 11.85
C GLY A 38 -19.12 -6.00 12.17
N GLY A 39 -19.06 -5.18 13.23
CA GLY A 39 -17.81 -4.79 13.91
C GLY A 39 -17.61 -3.28 14.16
N PRO A 40 -17.05 -2.83 15.31
CA PRO A 40 -17.25 -1.46 15.81
C PRO A 40 -16.31 -0.40 15.23
N GLN A 41 -16.93 0.74 14.90
CA GLN A 41 -16.38 2.11 14.77
C GLN A 41 -15.32 2.37 13.70
N GLY A 42 -15.84 2.79 12.53
CA GLY A 42 -15.08 3.48 11.50
C GLY A 42 -15.84 3.65 10.20
N ALA A 43 -17.15 3.94 10.23
CA ALA A 43 -17.82 4.36 9.00
C ALA A 43 -17.06 5.58 8.44
N PRO A 44 -16.76 5.66 7.13
CA PRO A 44 -16.14 6.84 6.57
C PRO A 44 -17.10 8.03 6.76
N GLN A 45 -16.81 8.85 7.78
CA GLN A 45 -17.40 10.19 7.89
C GLN A 45 -16.83 11.00 6.74
N GLY A 46 -17.60 11.08 5.65
CA GLY A 46 -17.19 11.71 4.40
C GLY A 46 -17.71 11.04 3.14
N ALA A 47 -18.50 9.96 3.22
CA ALA A 47 -19.17 9.44 2.03
C ALA A 47 -20.04 10.56 1.40
N PRO A 48 -19.84 10.93 0.12
CA PRO A 48 -20.69 11.90 -0.53
C PRO A 48 -22.14 11.43 -0.44
N GLN A 49 -23.00 12.26 0.18
CA GLN A 49 -24.44 12.05 0.22
C GLN A 49 -24.96 12.15 -1.22
N GLY A 50 -25.03 11.01 -1.90
CA GLY A 50 -25.41 10.96 -3.32
C GLY A 50 -25.05 9.67 -4.06
N ALA A 51 -24.47 8.65 -3.41
CA ALA A 51 -24.15 7.40 -4.09
C ALA A 51 -25.44 6.74 -4.66
N PRO A 52 -25.51 6.45 -5.97
CA PRO A 52 -26.68 5.85 -6.58
C PRO A 52 -27.04 4.53 -5.90
N GLN A 53 -28.30 4.39 -5.51
CA GLN A 53 -28.84 3.17 -4.94
C GLN A 53 -29.07 2.17 -6.09
N GLY A 54 -28.14 1.22 -6.28
CA GLY A 54 -28.32 0.13 -7.26
C GLY A 54 -27.07 -0.38 -7.99
N GLY A 55 -25.86 0.09 -7.66
CA GLY A 55 -24.62 -0.39 -8.28
C GLY A 55 -23.90 -1.50 -7.49
N PRO A 56 -22.94 -2.20 -8.13
CA PRO A 56 -22.03 -3.11 -7.42
C PRO A 56 -21.20 -2.35 -6.39
N ARG A 57 -20.93 -3.00 -5.25
CA ARG A 57 -20.28 -2.40 -4.08
C ARG A 57 -19.10 -3.25 -3.63
N TYR A 58 -18.09 -2.63 -3.04
CA TYR A 58 -17.05 -3.39 -2.34
C TYR A 58 -17.57 -3.84 -0.97
N SER A 59 -16.95 -4.85 -0.39
CA SER A 59 -17.17 -5.24 1.01
C SER A 59 -15.85 -5.52 1.70
N VAL A 60 -15.83 -5.40 3.02
CA VAL A 60 -14.69 -5.77 3.87
C VAL A 60 -15.24 -6.79 4.88
N ASP A 61 -14.56 -7.92 5.03
CA ASP A 61 -14.95 -8.96 6.00
C ASP A 61 -14.52 -8.62 7.44
N GLU A 62 -14.83 -9.49 8.40
CA GLU A 62 -14.52 -9.29 9.82
C GLU A 62 -12.99 -9.31 10.08
N GLU A 63 -12.24 -10.02 9.24
CA GLU A 63 -10.79 -10.10 9.28
C GLU A 63 -10.09 -8.89 8.62
N GLY A 64 -10.83 -8.08 7.86
CA GLY A 64 -10.36 -6.86 7.21
C GLY A 64 -9.98 -7.02 5.74
N ALA A 65 -10.24 -8.16 5.10
CA ALA A 65 -9.97 -8.37 3.68
C ALA A 65 -11.01 -7.65 2.79
N LEU A 66 -10.53 -6.99 1.74
CA LEU A 66 -11.35 -6.25 0.78
C LEU A 66 -11.80 -7.16 -0.36
N TYR A 67 -13.09 -7.10 -0.69
CA TYR A 67 -13.71 -7.83 -1.78
C TYR A 67 -14.28 -6.86 -2.82
N LEU A 68 -13.82 -7.01 -4.06
CA LEU A 68 -14.32 -6.31 -5.24
C LEU A 68 -15.08 -7.29 -6.15
N PRO A 69 -16.40 -7.12 -6.35
CA PRO A 69 -17.19 -8.07 -7.12
C PRO A 69 -16.75 -8.10 -8.60
N ALA A 70 -16.88 -9.24 -9.26
CA ALA A 70 -16.51 -9.38 -10.67
C ALA A 70 -17.16 -8.35 -11.60
N ALA A 71 -18.34 -7.82 -11.22
CA ALA A 71 -19.08 -6.81 -11.96
C ALA A 71 -18.39 -5.45 -12.06
N VAL A 72 -17.40 -5.15 -11.20
CA VAL A 72 -16.59 -3.92 -11.29
C VAL A 72 -15.22 -4.14 -11.92
N LEU A 73 -14.94 -5.35 -12.41
CA LEU A 73 -13.66 -5.73 -12.98
C LEU A 73 -13.81 -6.07 -14.47
N PRO A 74 -12.73 -6.01 -15.27
CA PRO A 74 -12.80 -6.43 -16.67
C PRO A 74 -13.30 -7.86 -16.86
N ALA A 75 -14.21 -8.03 -17.83
CA ALA A 75 -14.73 -9.34 -18.20
C ALA A 75 -13.66 -10.21 -18.84
N ALA A 76 -12.76 -9.63 -19.64
CA ALA A 76 -11.65 -10.35 -20.27
C ALA A 76 -10.52 -10.62 -19.27
N ALA A 77 -10.04 -11.87 -19.22
CA ALA A 77 -9.04 -12.27 -18.22
C ALA A 77 -7.66 -11.65 -18.45
N ASN A 78 -7.32 -11.31 -19.69
CA ASN A 78 -6.03 -10.75 -20.08
C ASN A 78 -5.99 -9.21 -20.03
N GLU A 79 -7.08 -8.57 -19.63
CA GLU A 79 -7.17 -7.12 -19.49
C GLU A 79 -6.65 -6.67 -18.12
N SER A 80 -5.77 -5.68 -18.13
CA SER A 80 -5.23 -5.08 -16.91
C SER A 80 -6.16 -4.00 -16.40
N PHE A 81 -6.28 -3.90 -15.08
CA PHE A 81 -7.04 -2.85 -14.38
C PHE A 81 -6.24 -2.31 -13.19
N GLU A 82 -6.51 -1.08 -12.79
CA GLU A 82 -5.95 -0.46 -11.59
C GLU A 82 -6.94 -0.55 -10.42
N VAL A 83 -6.44 -0.94 -9.25
CA VAL A 83 -7.16 -0.76 -7.98
C VAL A 83 -6.40 0.26 -7.18
N LYS A 84 -7.08 1.35 -6.81
CA LYS A 84 -6.55 2.37 -5.92
C LYS A 84 -7.34 2.35 -4.62
N THR A 85 -6.62 2.38 -3.50
CA THR A 85 -7.20 2.51 -2.16
C THR A 85 -6.53 3.66 -1.42
N ILE A 86 -7.27 4.28 -0.51
CA ILE A 86 -6.70 5.21 0.48
C ILE A 86 -7.01 4.61 1.84
N VAL A 87 -5.98 4.40 2.65
CA VAL A 87 -6.09 3.86 4.00
C VAL A 87 -5.31 4.72 4.98
N VAL A 88 -5.72 4.68 6.24
CA VAL A 88 -4.99 5.27 7.36
C VAL A 88 -4.57 4.15 8.30
N ILE A 89 -3.33 4.24 8.81
CA ILE A 89 -2.76 3.32 9.80
C ILE A 89 -2.12 4.12 10.93
N ASN A 90 -1.93 3.50 12.10
CA ASN A 90 -1.32 4.15 13.26
C ASN A 90 -0.05 3.40 13.74
N PRO A 91 1.13 3.75 13.18
CA PRO A 91 2.40 3.11 13.51
C PRO A 91 2.79 3.24 14.99
N ARG A 92 2.38 4.32 15.66
CA ARG A 92 2.70 4.56 17.08
C ARG A 92 1.98 3.57 18.00
N SER A 93 0.75 3.18 17.64
CA SER A 93 -0.02 2.18 18.38
C SER A 93 0.31 0.73 18.00
N ASN A 94 1.18 0.52 17.02
CA ASN A 94 1.47 -0.81 16.48
C ASN A 94 2.52 -1.55 17.31
N LEU A 95 2.09 -2.12 18.44
CA LEU A 95 2.95 -2.89 19.35
C LEU A 95 3.27 -4.31 18.85
N LYS A 96 2.65 -4.77 17.76
CA LYS A 96 2.96 -6.06 17.13
C LYS A 96 4.30 -6.06 16.39
N LEU A 97 4.86 -4.87 16.11
CA LEU A 97 6.10 -4.69 15.35
C LEU A 97 6.07 -5.39 13.97
N SER A 98 4.89 -5.36 13.33
CA SER A 98 4.61 -5.97 12.02
C SER A 98 3.77 -5.01 11.18
N GLY A 99 4.09 -4.90 9.89
CA GLY A 99 3.69 -3.77 9.05
C GLY A 99 4.57 -2.54 9.33
N LEU A 100 4.01 -1.34 9.22
CA LEU A 100 4.70 -0.09 9.60
C LEU A 100 4.50 0.20 11.09
N TYR A 101 5.58 0.45 11.81
CA TYR A 101 5.54 0.75 13.25
C TYR A 101 6.60 1.79 13.65
N LEU A 102 6.43 2.37 14.84
CA LEU A 102 7.39 3.30 15.42
C LEU A 102 8.28 2.56 16.43
N THR A 103 9.60 2.69 16.30
CA THR A 103 10.59 2.17 17.25
C THR A 103 11.70 3.17 17.47
N ASN A 104 12.01 3.53 18.73
CA ASN A 104 13.07 4.48 19.08
C ASN A 104 13.06 5.79 18.27
N GLY A 105 11.87 6.33 17.97
CA GLY A 105 11.71 7.55 17.16
C GLY A 105 11.85 7.35 15.65
N LEU A 106 12.17 6.16 15.18
CA LEU A 106 12.21 5.76 13.77
C LEU A 106 10.88 5.11 13.35
N LEU A 107 10.42 5.42 12.16
CA LEU A 107 9.42 4.60 11.48
C LEU A 107 10.16 3.51 10.69
N CYS A 108 9.78 2.25 10.89
CA CYS A 108 10.31 1.15 10.11
C CYS A 108 9.24 0.09 9.84
N THR A 109 9.54 -0.82 8.92
CA THR A 109 8.63 -1.88 8.50
C THR A 109 9.20 -3.27 8.76
N GLN A 110 8.32 -4.20 9.14
CA GLN A 110 8.59 -5.64 9.13
C GLN A 110 7.42 -6.35 8.44
N CYS A 111 7.66 -6.89 7.25
CA CYS A 111 6.60 -7.43 6.40
C CYS A 111 6.57 -8.97 6.35
N GLU A 112 7.63 -9.67 6.73
CA GLU A 112 7.63 -11.14 6.75
C GLU A 112 6.91 -11.69 8.00
N ALA A 113 6.05 -12.70 7.89
CA ALA A 113 5.63 -13.38 6.65
C ALA A 113 4.45 -12.70 5.94
N GLU A 114 3.58 -12.04 6.69
CA GLU A 114 2.28 -11.51 6.23
C GLU A 114 1.98 -10.13 6.85
N GLY A 115 3.02 -9.32 7.06
CA GLY A 115 2.91 -7.99 7.67
C GLY A 115 2.53 -6.89 6.68
N PHE A 116 2.65 -7.12 5.38
CA PHE A 116 2.37 -6.09 4.37
C PHE A 116 0.89 -5.70 4.32
N ARG A 117 -0.02 -6.66 4.55
CA ARG A 117 -1.47 -6.40 4.69
C ARG A 117 -1.84 -5.44 5.82
N ARG A 118 -0.92 -5.17 6.76
CA ARG A 118 -1.07 -4.17 7.83
C ARG A 118 -0.67 -2.74 7.41
N ILE A 119 -0.24 -2.58 6.16
CA ILE A 119 0.13 -1.28 5.57
C ILE A 119 -0.91 -0.85 4.53
N THR A 120 -1.30 -1.76 3.64
CA THR A 120 -2.32 -1.53 2.61
C THR A 120 -2.88 -2.85 2.11
N PHE A 121 -3.94 -2.80 1.30
CA PHE A 121 -4.55 -3.97 0.67
C PHE A 121 -3.64 -4.59 -0.39
N PHE A 122 -3.42 -5.91 -0.33
CA PHE A 122 -2.59 -6.62 -1.31
C PHE A 122 -2.95 -8.11 -1.42
N LEU A 123 -2.40 -8.83 -2.40
CA LEU A 123 -2.38 -10.30 -2.39
C LEU A 123 -1.15 -10.74 -1.59
N ASP A 124 -1.26 -10.80 -0.26
CA ASP A 124 -0.13 -10.89 0.65
C ASP A 124 0.37 -12.33 0.80
N ARG A 125 0.94 -12.86 -0.29
CA ARG A 125 1.45 -14.23 -0.46
C ARG A 125 2.75 -14.21 -1.30
N PRO A 126 3.71 -15.11 -1.01
CA PRO A 126 5.08 -15.01 -1.56
C PRO A 126 5.20 -15.29 -3.06
N ASP A 127 4.25 -15.97 -3.68
CA ASP A 127 4.22 -16.24 -5.12
C ASP A 127 3.66 -15.06 -5.96
N VAL A 128 3.14 -14.01 -5.31
CA VAL A 128 2.75 -12.77 -5.98
C VAL A 128 3.92 -11.79 -5.95
N THR A 129 4.57 -11.60 -7.10
CA THR A 129 5.68 -10.65 -7.26
C THR A 129 5.28 -9.45 -8.12
N SER A 130 5.73 -8.27 -7.74
CA SER A 130 5.50 -7.02 -8.48
C SER A 130 6.74 -6.12 -8.46
N VAL A 131 6.79 -5.18 -9.40
CA VAL A 131 7.67 -4.00 -9.36
C VAL A 131 7.04 -2.99 -8.39
N TYR A 132 7.86 -2.25 -7.65
CA TYR A 132 7.41 -1.27 -6.66
C TYR A 132 7.98 0.12 -6.97
N LYS A 133 7.09 1.11 -7.05
CA LYS A 133 7.43 2.53 -7.00
C LYS A 133 6.84 3.11 -5.73
N VAL A 134 7.70 3.62 -4.85
CA VAL A 134 7.32 4.05 -3.50
C VAL A 134 7.63 5.54 -3.36
N ARG A 135 6.64 6.33 -2.97
CA ARG A 135 6.82 7.74 -2.61
C ARG A 135 6.61 7.90 -1.12
N LEU A 136 7.60 8.47 -0.45
CA LEU A 136 7.55 8.79 0.98
C LEU A 136 7.52 10.31 1.13
N GLU A 137 6.61 10.79 1.98
CA GLU A 137 6.50 12.21 2.34
C GLU A 137 6.46 12.32 3.86
N ALA A 138 7.29 13.18 4.43
CA ALA A 138 7.40 13.31 5.88
C ALA A 138 7.82 14.72 6.30
N ASP A 139 7.66 15.02 7.59
CA ASP A 139 8.27 16.21 8.20
C ASP A 139 9.79 16.10 8.16
N LYS A 140 10.45 17.14 7.62
CA LYS A 140 11.90 17.12 7.38
C LYS A 140 12.72 17.20 8.67
N ALA A 141 12.19 17.84 9.72
CA ALA A 141 12.90 17.96 10.98
C ALA A 141 12.83 16.66 11.79
N GLN A 142 11.67 16.00 11.78
CA GLN A 142 11.46 14.74 12.50
C GLN A 142 12.02 13.53 11.74
N TYR A 143 11.93 13.53 10.42
CA TYR A 143 12.31 12.40 9.56
C TYR A 143 13.25 12.84 8.42
N PRO A 144 14.45 13.37 8.73
CA PRO A 144 15.34 13.93 7.72
C PRO A 144 15.86 12.90 6.69
N THR A 145 15.89 11.61 7.06
CA THR A 145 16.27 10.50 6.17
C THR A 145 15.05 9.65 5.85
N LEU A 146 14.82 9.42 4.56
CA LEU A 146 13.78 8.52 4.03
C LEU A 146 14.45 7.44 3.19
N LEU A 147 14.07 6.18 3.39
CA LEU A 147 14.60 5.04 2.66
C LEU A 147 13.47 4.06 2.28
N SER A 148 13.61 3.43 1.13
CA SER A 148 12.79 2.31 0.67
C SER A 148 13.63 1.42 -0.25
N ASN A 149 13.11 0.26 -0.66
CA ASN A 149 13.80 -0.61 -1.64
C ASN A 149 14.07 0.13 -2.97
N GLY A 150 15.15 -0.28 -3.65
CA GLY A 150 15.50 0.20 -4.99
C GLY A 150 16.28 1.52 -4.97
N ASP A 151 16.35 2.16 -6.14
CA ASP A 151 17.10 3.39 -6.33
C ASP A 151 16.22 4.60 -6.05
N ARG A 152 16.79 5.63 -5.40
CA ARG A 152 16.11 6.92 -5.26
C ARG A 152 16.14 7.65 -6.60
N VAL A 153 14.97 7.78 -7.24
CA VAL A 153 14.81 8.39 -8.56
C VAL A 153 14.33 9.85 -8.51
N GLU A 154 13.78 10.28 -7.37
CA GLU A 154 13.30 11.66 -7.18
C GLU A 154 13.39 12.05 -5.69
N GLY A 155 13.38 13.35 -5.41
CA GLY A 155 13.12 13.86 -4.07
C GLY A 155 13.44 15.34 -3.93
N GLY A 156 12.92 15.95 -2.88
CA GLY A 156 13.04 17.39 -2.68
C GLY A 156 12.08 17.90 -1.60
N PRO A 157 11.97 19.23 -1.41
CA PRO A 157 10.93 19.81 -0.58
C PRO A 157 9.53 19.50 -1.15
N LEU A 158 8.54 19.39 -0.28
CA LEU A 158 7.15 19.19 -0.71
C LEU A 158 6.49 20.54 -1.05
N GLU A 159 5.96 20.68 -2.26
CA GLU A 159 5.27 21.90 -2.68
C GLU A 159 4.03 22.16 -1.81
N GLY A 160 3.80 23.42 -1.42
CA GLY A 160 2.71 23.80 -0.51
C GLY A 160 2.91 23.41 0.96
N ALA A 161 3.96 22.68 1.31
CA ALA A 161 4.28 22.27 2.68
C ALA A 161 5.79 22.35 2.96
N PRO A 162 6.34 23.56 3.20
CA PRO A 162 7.80 23.79 3.24
C PRO A 162 8.53 23.07 4.39
N HIS A 163 7.82 22.62 5.42
CA HIS A 163 8.38 21.82 6.52
C HIS A 163 8.51 20.34 6.16
N LYS A 164 7.90 19.90 5.04
CA LYS A 164 7.95 18.52 4.56
C LYS A 164 8.89 18.37 3.38
N HIS A 165 9.35 17.16 3.19
CA HIS A 165 10.11 16.73 2.02
C HIS A 165 9.58 15.39 1.52
N PHE A 166 10.07 14.96 0.36
CA PHE A 166 9.74 13.66 -0.19
C PHE A 166 10.94 13.00 -0.85
N ALA A 167 10.83 11.68 -1.01
CA ALA A 167 11.72 10.89 -1.85
C ALA A 167 10.90 9.81 -2.59
N VAL A 168 11.27 9.53 -3.83
CA VAL A 168 10.66 8.47 -4.65
C VAL A 168 11.71 7.41 -4.94
N PHE A 169 11.35 6.16 -4.68
CA PHE A 169 12.17 4.99 -4.89
C PHE A 169 11.55 4.09 -5.95
N LEU A 170 12.39 3.55 -6.83
CA LEU A 170 12.01 2.57 -7.83
C LEU A 170 12.86 1.32 -7.67
N ASP A 171 12.21 0.20 -7.36
CA ASP A 171 12.85 -1.12 -7.42
C ASP A 171 12.47 -1.78 -8.76
N PRO A 172 13.41 -1.88 -9.72
CA PRO A 172 13.11 -2.41 -11.05
C PRO A 172 12.87 -3.92 -11.06
N PHE A 173 13.22 -4.63 -9.97
CA PHE A 173 13.11 -6.07 -9.88
C PHE A 173 11.78 -6.48 -9.24
N ARG A 174 11.17 -7.54 -9.78
CA ARG A 174 9.95 -8.10 -9.20
C ARG A 174 10.28 -8.77 -7.89
N LYS A 175 9.57 -8.39 -6.82
CA LYS A 175 9.69 -9.02 -5.51
C LYS A 175 8.31 -9.28 -4.87
N PRO A 176 8.21 -10.27 -3.98
CA PRO A 176 7.05 -10.42 -3.11
C PRO A 176 6.95 -9.28 -2.09
N CYS A 177 5.73 -9.03 -1.60
CA CYS A 177 5.43 -7.95 -0.66
C CYS A 177 6.12 -8.09 0.70
N TYR A 178 6.45 -9.30 1.14
CA TYR A 178 7.17 -9.49 2.42
C TYR A 178 8.59 -8.91 2.42
N LEU A 179 9.18 -8.65 1.23
CA LEU A 179 10.47 -7.96 1.07
C LEU A 179 10.36 -6.43 0.97
N PHE A 180 9.14 -5.89 1.07
CA PHE A 180 8.93 -4.44 1.12
C PHE A 180 9.54 -3.86 2.40
N ALA A 181 10.29 -2.77 2.25
CA ALA A 181 10.90 -2.05 3.36
C ALA A 181 10.75 -0.53 3.22
N VAL A 182 10.42 0.13 4.32
CA VAL A 182 10.49 1.58 4.50
C VAL A 182 11.17 1.88 5.83
N VAL A 183 12.05 2.88 5.82
CA VAL A 183 12.63 3.47 7.03
C VAL A 183 12.58 5.00 6.93
N ALA A 184 12.17 5.66 8.00
CA ALA A 184 12.19 7.12 8.10
C ALA A 184 12.61 7.59 9.50
N GLY A 185 13.54 8.53 9.59
CA GLY A 185 14.00 9.09 10.87
C GLY A 185 15.40 9.70 10.84
N PRO A 186 15.94 10.14 11.99
CA PRO A 186 17.29 10.67 12.11
C PRO A 186 18.31 9.53 12.09
N LEU A 187 18.83 9.21 10.90
CA LEU A 187 19.87 8.20 10.70
C LEU A 187 21.20 8.85 10.35
N GLU A 188 22.27 8.36 10.94
CA GLU A 188 23.64 8.63 10.51
C GLU A 188 24.10 7.53 9.53
N CYS A 189 25.03 7.87 8.65
CA CYS A 189 25.54 6.96 7.62
C CYS A 189 27.06 6.89 7.67
N ILE A 190 27.60 5.68 7.68
CA ILE A 190 28.98 5.39 7.30
C ILE A 190 28.89 4.65 5.97
N GLU A 191 29.48 5.22 4.94
CA GLU A 191 29.41 4.70 3.57
C GLU A 191 30.77 4.20 3.09
N ASP A 192 30.74 3.17 2.25
CA ASP A 192 31.90 2.61 1.56
C ASP A 192 31.44 2.09 0.19
N THR A 193 32.39 1.75 -0.69
CA THR A 193 32.12 1.24 -2.03
C THR A 193 32.67 -0.17 -2.19
N PHE A 194 31.86 -1.06 -2.79
CA PHE A 194 32.27 -2.42 -3.14
C PHE A 194 32.17 -2.66 -4.64
N THR A 195 33.28 -3.09 -5.25
CA THR A 195 33.34 -3.44 -6.68
C THR A 195 33.01 -4.92 -6.88
N THR A 196 31.95 -5.19 -7.63
CA THR A 196 31.53 -6.55 -8.02
C THR A 196 32.46 -7.17 -9.08
N MET A 197 32.39 -8.49 -9.28
CA MET A 197 33.22 -9.21 -10.26
C MET A 197 33.01 -8.72 -11.70
N VAL A 198 31.80 -8.22 -12.01
CA VAL A 198 31.46 -7.55 -13.25
C VAL A 198 31.08 -6.09 -12.95
N PRO A 199 31.41 -5.12 -13.82
CA PRO A 199 30.97 -3.75 -13.65
C PRO A 199 29.44 -3.68 -13.55
N LYS A 200 28.93 -2.86 -12.64
CA LYS A 200 27.51 -2.49 -12.66
C LYS A 200 27.25 -1.69 -13.95
N PRO A 201 26.18 -2.01 -14.71
CA PRO A 201 25.83 -1.26 -15.93
C PRO A 201 25.47 0.19 -15.62
#